data_AF-A0AAD2G2B9-F1
#
_entry.id   AF-A0AAD2G2B9-F1
#
_cell.length_a   1.000
_cell.length_b   1.000
_cell.length_c   1.000
_cell.angle_alpha   90.00
_cell.angle_beta   90.00
_cell.angle_gamma   90.00
#
_symmetry.space_group_name_H-M   'P 1'
#
loop_
_entity.id
_entity.type
_entity.pdbx_description
1 polymer ?
#
loop_
_entity_poly.entity_id
_entity_poly.type
_entity_poly.pdbx_seq_one_letter_code
_entity_poly.pdbx_strand_id
1 'polypeptide(L)'
;MSEEEKTATPAPAPADAEEAPAKEEPKEEESTAQFEPVVKLEEVEVKSGEEDEETVFGVRSKLFLYGETLLDVGSGNKTWKERGIGEARILRHKEHQRLRLLMRQEKTMKVIVNHALDPRIKLEPNVGSDRSWVWSAFDFAEGELKETVFALRFADSDIAQEFKKNFEECQAEMEKLLAGE
;
A
#
# COMPACT_ATOMS: atom_id res chain seq x y z
N MET A 1 -21.62 -42.81 79.61
CA MET A 1 -20.52 -43.78 79.48
C MET A 1 -19.89 -43.48 78.14
N SER A 2 -18.78 -42.76 77.99
CA SER A 2 -17.55 -42.57 78.80
C SER A 2 -17.03 -41.15 78.40
N GLU A 3 -16.61 -40.24 79.30
CA GLU A 3 -15.26 -40.12 79.91
C GLU A 3 -14.12 -40.37 78.90
N GLU A 4 -13.06 -39.59 78.73
CA GLU A 4 -12.51 -38.41 79.42
C GLU A 4 -11.34 -37.83 78.58
N GLU A 5 -10.69 -36.82 79.13
CA GLU A 5 -9.74 -35.85 78.58
C GLU A 5 -8.26 -36.31 78.39
N LYS A 6 -7.53 -35.58 77.52
CA LYS A 6 -6.07 -35.24 77.47
C LYS A 6 -4.98 -36.29 77.74
N THR A 7 -3.90 -36.22 76.94
CA THR A 7 -2.55 -35.77 77.39
C THR A 7 -1.57 -35.57 76.21
N ALA A 8 -0.61 -34.65 76.41
CA ALA A 8 0.40 -34.07 75.50
C ALA A 8 1.48 -35.08 75.03
N THR A 9 2.30 -34.87 73.98
CA THR A 9 3.43 -33.90 73.78
C THR A 9 4.19 -34.33 72.49
N PRO A 10 5.38 -33.81 72.10
CA PRO A 10 5.84 -32.48 71.64
C PRO A 10 6.16 -32.42 70.11
N ALA A 11 6.50 -31.23 69.61
CA ALA A 11 7.00 -30.98 68.25
C ALA A 11 8.46 -31.41 68.03
N PRO A 12 8.87 -31.73 66.79
CA PRO A 12 10.22 -31.47 66.29
C PRO A 12 10.23 -30.34 65.24
N ALA A 13 11.39 -29.68 65.18
CA ALA A 13 11.78 -28.49 64.41
C ALA A 13 11.55 -28.58 62.88
N PRO A 14 11.53 -27.44 62.14
CA PRO A 14 11.28 -27.44 60.71
C PRO A 14 12.48 -28.04 59.98
N ALA A 15 12.24 -29.09 59.21
CA ALA A 15 13.20 -29.61 58.25
C ALA A 15 13.02 -28.85 56.94
N ASP A 16 14.12 -28.25 56.49
CA ASP A 16 14.43 -27.68 55.19
C ASP A 16 13.32 -27.70 54.13
N ALA A 17 12.87 -26.50 53.76
CA ALA A 17 12.29 -26.27 52.46
C ALA A 17 13.40 -26.46 51.41
N GLU A 18 13.36 -27.59 50.71
CA GLU A 18 14.19 -27.83 49.54
C GLU A 18 13.70 -26.88 48.42
N GLU A 19 14.35 -25.71 48.32
CA GLU A 19 14.19 -24.79 47.19
C GLU A 19 14.57 -25.55 45.91
N ALA A 20 13.57 -25.87 45.10
CA ALA A 20 13.80 -26.32 43.74
C ALA A 20 14.69 -25.29 43.02
N PRO A 21 15.73 -25.71 42.29
CA PRO A 21 16.62 -24.76 41.63
C PRO A 21 15.77 -23.93 40.67
N ALA A 22 15.76 -22.61 40.89
CA ALA A 22 15.17 -21.66 39.97
C ALA A 22 15.76 -21.94 38.59
N LYS A 23 14.91 -22.35 37.64
CA LYS A 23 15.28 -22.37 36.22
C LYS A 23 15.70 -20.94 35.89
N GLU A 24 16.99 -20.73 35.69
CA GLU A 24 17.48 -19.52 35.03
C GLU A 24 16.82 -19.47 33.66
N GLU A 25 15.89 -18.53 33.50
CA GLU A 25 15.39 -18.16 32.18
C GLU A 25 16.61 -17.71 31.34
N PRO A 26 16.77 -18.22 30.12
CA PRO A 26 17.91 -17.85 29.28
C PRO A 26 17.87 -16.33 29.10
N LYS A 27 18.90 -15.63 29.60
CA LYS A 27 19.09 -14.21 29.31
C LYS A 27 19.12 -14.06 27.79
N GLU A 28 18.18 -13.31 27.25
CA GLU A 28 18.21 -12.88 25.86
C GLU A 28 19.46 -12.01 25.68
N GLU A 29 20.55 -12.61 25.19
CA GLU A 29 21.75 -11.87 24.82
C GLU A 29 21.45 -11.08 23.54
N GLU A 30 21.19 -9.78 23.70
CA GLU A 30 21.06 -8.87 22.58
C GLU A 30 22.39 -8.74 21.84
N SER A 31 22.35 -8.84 20.51
CA SER A 31 23.54 -8.74 19.66
C SER A 31 24.16 -7.35 19.78
N THR A 32 25.43 -7.29 20.19
CA THR A 32 26.23 -6.06 20.32
C THR A 32 26.99 -5.70 19.04
N ALA A 33 26.69 -6.36 17.92
CA ALA A 33 27.40 -6.18 16.67
C ALA A 33 27.31 -4.73 16.17
N GLN A 34 28.48 -4.10 16.02
CA GLN A 34 28.63 -2.76 15.44
C GLN A 34 29.11 -2.90 13.99
N PHE A 35 28.42 -2.26 13.06
CA PHE A 35 28.73 -2.31 11.64
C PHE A 35 29.34 -0.98 11.19
N GLU A 36 30.51 -1.05 10.57
CA GLU A 36 31.12 0.11 9.92
C GLU A 36 30.46 0.36 8.55
N PRO A 37 30.02 1.59 8.24
CA PRO A 37 29.43 1.91 6.95
C PRO A 37 30.42 1.74 5.80
N VAL A 38 30.09 0.90 4.82
CA VAL A 38 30.92 0.68 3.61
C VAL A 38 30.98 1.93 2.73
N VAL A 39 29.92 2.75 2.75
CA VAL A 39 29.81 3.96 1.93
C VAL A 39 29.24 5.09 2.77
N LYS A 40 29.86 6.27 2.68
CA LYS A 40 29.31 7.51 3.21
C LYS A 40 28.51 8.19 2.10
N LEU A 41 27.20 8.27 2.27
CA LEU A 41 26.31 8.97 1.36
C LEU A 41 26.18 10.43 1.82
N GLU A 42 26.24 11.35 0.88
CA GLU A 42 25.88 12.74 1.11
C GLU A 42 24.37 12.91 0.96
N GLU A 43 23.79 13.81 1.75
CA GLU A 43 22.38 14.17 1.60
C GLU A 43 22.20 14.91 0.28
N VAL A 44 21.33 14.39 -0.57
CA VAL A 44 21.00 14.98 -1.86
C VAL A 44 19.56 15.46 -1.82
N GLU A 45 19.34 16.69 -2.26
CA GLU A 45 17.98 17.21 -2.43
C GLU A 45 17.25 16.41 -3.52
N VAL A 46 16.17 15.73 -3.15
CA VAL A 46 15.37 14.92 -4.06
C VAL A 46 14.12 15.70 -4.45
N LYS A 47 13.95 15.94 -5.75
CA LYS A 47 12.74 16.51 -6.33
C LYS A 47 11.73 15.41 -6.65
N SER A 48 10.45 15.69 -6.43
CA SER A 48 9.36 14.75 -6.71
C SER A 48 8.97 14.74 -8.19
N GLY A 49 9.24 15.85 -8.90
CA GLY A 49 8.76 16.07 -10.28
C GLY A 49 7.26 16.39 -10.33
N GLU A 50 6.70 16.88 -9.22
CA GLU A 50 5.30 17.25 -9.02
C GLU A 50 5.18 18.70 -8.51
N GLU A 51 6.27 19.48 -8.49
CA GLU A 51 6.33 20.81 -7.88
C GLU A 51 5.48 21.85 -8.64
N ASP A 52 5.37 21.67 -9.96
CA ASP A 52 4.61 22.54 -10.88
C ASP A 52 3.16 22.08 -11.04
N GLU A 53 2.69 21.15 -10.21
CA GLU A 53 1.36 20.59 -10.27
C GLU A 53 0.56 20.83 -8.99
N GLU A 54 -0.76 20.81 -9.12
CA GLU A 54 -1.71 20.85 -8.02
C GLU A 54 -2.57 19.59 -7.99
N THR A 55 -2.85 19.08 -6.79
CA THR A 55 -3.76 17.95 -6.61
C THR A 55 -5.19 18.42 -6.71
N VAL A 56 -5.90 18.00 -7.75
CA VAL A 56 -7.33 18.28 -7.93
C VAL A 56 -8.18 17.32 -7.11
N PHE A 57 -7.79 16.04 -7.13
CA PHE A 57 -8.49 14.97 -6.42
C PHE A 57 -7.48 13.92 -5.95
N GLY A 58 -7.69 13.34 -4.78
CA GLY A 58 -6.81 12.35 -4.18
C GLY A 58 -7.61 11.33 -3.38
N VAL A 59 -7.41 10.04 -3.65
CA VAL A 59 -8.13 8.98 -2.95
C VAL A 59 -7.29 7.73 -2.75
N ARG A 60 -7.34 7.18 -1.55
CA ARG A 60 -6.68 5.92 -1.24
C ARG A 60 -7.37 4.76 -1.95
N SER A 61 -6.59 3.95 -2.65
CA SER A 61 -7.09 2.87 -3.49
C SER A 61 -6.06 1.74 -3.64
N LYS A 62 -6.52 0.59 -4.12
CA LYS A 62 -5.68 -0.58 -4.45
C LYS A 62 -5.67 -0.80 -5.95
N LEU A 63 -4.47 -0.87 -6.53
CA LEU A 63 -4.24 -1.02 -7.96
C LEU A 63 -3.92 -2.45 -8.34
N PHE A 64 -4.53 -2.90 -9.44
CA PHE A 64 -4.23 -4.15 -10.11
C PHE A 64 -3.90 -3.90 -11.58
N LEU A 65 -3.01 -4.73 -12.14
CA LEU A 65 -2.71 -4.76 -13.58
C LEU A 65 -3.19 -6.08 -14.18
N TYR A 66 -3.75 -6.01 -15.38
CA TYR A 66 -4.09 -7.19 -16.16
C TYR A 66 -2.96 -7.50 -17.15
N GLY A 67 -2.35 -8.68 -17.00
CA GLY A 67 -1.24 -9.09 -17.85
C GLY A 67 -0.72 -10.48 -17.53
N GLU A 68 0.28 -10.92 -18.29
CA GLU A 68 0.91 -12.23 -18.10
C GLU A 68 1.75 -12.24 -16.82
N THR A 69 1.67 -13.32 -16.04
CA THR A 69 2.58 -13.55 -14.90
C THR A 69 4.01 -13.82 -15.34
N LEU A 70 4.97 -13.69 -14.41
CA LEU A 70 6.35 -14.09 -14.70
C LEU A 70 6.43 -15.59 -15.08
N LEU A 71 5.46 -16.39 -14.64
CA LEU A 71 5.35 -17.80 -14.96
C LEU A 71 4.62 -18.04 -16.30
N ASP A 72 3.84 -17.07 -16.78
CA ASP A 72 2.97 -17.18 -17.96
C ASP A 72 3.49 -16.37 -19.17
N VAL A 73 4.70 -15.81 -19.10
CA VAL A 73 5.26 -14.96 -20.16
C VAL A 73 5.31 -15.74 -21.48
N GLY A 74 4.63 -15.23 -22.51
CA GLY A 74 4.56 -15.86 -23.83
C GLY A 74 3.50 -16.96 -23.98
N SER A 75 2.72 -17.25 -22.94
CA SER A 75 1.61 -18.21 -23.00
C SER A 75 0.29 -17.58 -23.50
N GLY A 76 0.18 -16.24 -23.49
CA GLY A 76 -1.07 -15.52 -23.75
C GLY A 76 -2.03 -15.47 -22.55
N ASN A 77 -1.74 -16.18 -21.46
CA ASN A 77 -2.60 -16.23 -20.28
C ASN A 77 -2.43 -14.97 -19.42
N LYS A 78 -3.45 -14.11 -19.42
CA LYS A 78 -3.47 -12.87 -18.65
C LYS A 78 -4.34 -12.98 -17.41
N THR A 79 -3.82 -12.50 -16.29
CA THR A 79 -4.51 -12.50 -14.99
C THR A 79 -4.34 -11.15 -14.29
N TRP A 80 -5.20 -10.89 -13.31
CA TRP A 80 -5.09 -9.71 -12.46
C TRP A 80 -4.00 -9.91 -11.41
N LYS A 81 -3.07 -8.96 -11.34
CA LYS A 81 -2.02 -8.92 -10.32
C LYS A 81 -2.10 -7.66 -9.50
N GLU A 82 -1.94 -7.79 -8.19
CA GLU A 82 -1.78 -6.63 -7.33
C GLU A 82 -0.47 -5.90 -7.68
N ARG A 83 -0.57 -4.59 -7.90
CA ARG A 83 0.57 -3.72 -8.20
C ARG A 83 0.96 -2.86 -7.01
N GLY A 84 -0.01 -2.39 -6.23
CA GLY A 84 0.26 -1.64 -5.02
C GLY A 84 -0.99 -1.00 -4.41
N ILE A 85 -0.80 -0.43 -3.23
CA ILE A 85 -1.79 0.34 -2.49
C ILE A 85 -1.21 1.74 -2.29
N GLY A 86 -2.04 2.76 -2.46
CA GLY A 86 -1.67 4.13 -2.18
C GLY A 86 -2.73 5.13 -2.62
N GLU A 87 -2.35 6.39 -2.69
CA GLU A 87 -3.24 7.46 -3.09
C GLU A 87 -3.17 7.67 -4.61
N ALA A 88 -4.31 7.47 -5.28
CA ALA A 88 -4.49 7.83 -6.68
C ALA A 88 -4.86 9.31 -6.75
N ARG A 89 -3.97 10.12 -7.33
CA ARG A 89 -4.09 11.57 -7.42
C ARG A 89 -4.28 12.00 -8.87
N ILE A 90 -5.27 12.86 -9.10
CA ILE A 90 -5.41 13.61 -10.33
C ILE A 90 -4.65 14.93 -10.14
N LEU A 91 -3.61 15.12 -10.94
CA LEU A 91 -2.73 16.28 -10.87
C LEU A 91 -2.96 17.18 -12.08
N ARG A 92 -2.99 18.50 -11.85
CA ARG A 92 -3.08 19.53 -12.88
C ARG A 92 -1.79 20.34 -12.93
N HIS A 93 -1.20 20.49 -14.11
CA HIS A 93 -0.03 21.33 -14.30
C HIS A 93 -0.39 22.82 -14.27
N LYS A 94 0.31 23.62 -13.47
CA LYS A 94 0.01 25.06 -13.25
C LYS A 94 0.09 25.89 -14.53
N GLU A 95 1.11 25.65 -15.37
CA GLU A 95 1.29 26.43 -16.61
C GLU A 95 0.39 25.95 -17.76
N HIS A 96 0.48 24.68 -18.15
CA HIS A 96 -0.22 24.17 -19.34
C HIS A 96 -1.59 23.54 -19.03
N GLN A 97 -2.01 23.52 -17.77
CA GLN A 97 -3.32 23.01 -17.32
C GLN A 97 -3.61 21.55 -17.68
N ARG A 98 -2.58 20.81 -18.13
CA ARG A 98 -2.68 19.38 -18.48
C ARG A 98 -2.90 18.55 -17.22
N LEU A 99 -3.72 17.51 -17.37
CA LEU A 99 -4.12 16.63 -16.29
C LEU A 99 -3.51 15.24 -16.46
N ARG A 100 -3.03 14.66 -15.36
CA ARG A 100 -2.54 13.27 -15.31
C ARG A 100 -3.02 12.54 -14.07
N LEU A 101 -3.11 11.22 -14.17
CA LEU A 101 -3.29 10.34 -13.03
C LEU A 101 -1.91 9.87 -12.56
N LEU A 102 -1.61 10.13 -11.29
CA LEU A 102 -0.40 9.69 -10.62
C LEU A 102 -0.74 8.91 -9.36
N MET A 103 -0.12 7.75 -9.18
CA MET A 103 -0.27 6.95 -7.96
C MET A 103 1.09 6.46 -7.50
N ARG A 104 1.36 6.61 -6.19
CA ARG A 104 2.57 6.09 -5.54
C ARG A 104 2.21 5.01 -4.54
N GLN A 105 3.04 3.97 -4.46
CA GLN A 105 2.88 2.91 -3.48
C GLN A 105 3.24 3.42 -2.08
N GLU A 106 2.40 3.12 -1.09
CA GLU A 106 2.68 3.39 0.33
C GLU A 106 4.03 2.77 0.76
N LYS A 107 4.74 3.45 1.66
CA LYS A 107 6.07 3.09 2.21
C LYS A 107 7.22 3.19 1.22
N THR A 108 7.10 2.63 0.01
CA THR A 108 8.21 2.64 -0.97
C THR A 108 8.25 3.92 -1.81
N MET A 109 7.15 4.68 -1.87
CA MET A 109 6.97 5.88 -2.68
C MET A 109 7.22 5.69 -4.19
N LYS A 110 7.30 4.43 -4.65
CA LYS A 110 7.46 4.09 -6.06
C LYS A 110 6.22 4.50 -6.85
N VAL A 111 6.43 5.09 -8.01
CA VAL A 111 5.35 5.38 -8.96
C VAL A 111 4.81 4.06 -9.50
N ILE A 112 3.50 3.87 -9.41
CA ILE A 112 2.80 2.67 -9.87
C ILE A 112 1.75 2.96 -10.94
N VAL A 113 1.36 4.23 -11.10
CA VAL A 113 0.58 4.77 -12.22
C VAL A 113 1.13 6.16 -12.53
N ASN A 114 1.34 6.44 -13.82
CA ASN A 114 1.69 7.74 -14.36
C ASN A 114 1.26 7.79 -15.83
N HIS A 115 0.04 8.27 -16.08
CA HIS A 115 -0.46 8.47 -17.44
C HIS A 115 -1.30 9.75 -17.54
N ALA A 116 -1.38 10.32 -18.74
CA ALA A 116 -2.25 11.45 -19.01
C ALA A 116 -3.73 11.06 -18.87
N LEU A 117 -4.59 12.02 -18.50
CA LEU A 117 -6.04 11.88 -18.52
C LEU A 117 -6.57 12.04 -19.95
N ASP A 118 -6.22 11.10 -20.83
CA ASP A 118 -6.67 11.12 -22.22
C ASP A 118 -8.21 10.99 -22.30
N PRO A 119 -8.90 11.86 -23.05
CA PRO A 119 -10.36 11.82 -23.20
C PRO A 119 -10.90 10.48 -23.75
N ARG A 120 -10.06 9.68 -24.40
CA ARG A 120 -10.43 8.37 -24.97
C ARG A 120 -10.47 7.26 -23.92
N ILE A 121 -9.88 7.47 -22.74
CA ILE A 121 -9.91 6.49 -21.64
C ILE A 121 -11.35 6.37 -21.13
N LYS A 122 -11.82 5.14 -20.93
CA LYS A 122 -13.16 4.87 -20.40
C LYS A 122 -13.06 4.01 -19.16
N LEU A 123 -13.69 4.46 -18.07
CA LEU A 123 -13.82 3.69 -16.84
C LEU A 123 -15.01 2.73 -16.95
N GLU A 124 -14.70 1.44 -17.01
CA GLU A 124 -15.69 0.37 -17.09
C GLU A 124 -15.83 -0.35 -15.74
N PRO A 125 -17.05 -0.74 -15.33
CA PRO A 125 -17.24 -1.47 -14.09
C PRO A 125 -16.59 -2.87 -14.17
N ASN A 126 -15.95 -3.30 -13.09
CA ASN A 126 -15.41 -4.66 -13.02
C ASN A 126 -16.52 -5.66 -12.69
N VAL A 127 -16.58 -6.80 -13.39
CA VAL A 127 -17.57 -7.85 -13.11
C VAL A 127 -17.37 -8.38 -11.69
N GLY A 128 -18.43 -8.35 -10.88
CA GLY A 128 -18.40 -8.82 -9.49
C GLY A 128 -17.83 -7.82 -8.49
N SER A 129 -17.61 -6.56 -8.87
CA SER A 129 -17.29 -5.48 -7.93
C SER A 129 -18.05 -4.19 -8.24
N ASP A 130 -18.74 -3.66 -7.24
CA ASP A 130 -19.40 -2.35 -7.23
C ASP A 130 -18.46 -1.17 -6.92
N ARG A 131 -17.27 -1.49 -6.40
CA ARG A 131 -16.24 -0.54 -5.95
C ARG A 131 -14.93 -0.63 -6.74
N SER A 132 -14.99 -1.08 -7.99
CA SER A 132 -13.80 -1.16 -8.85
C SER A 132 -14.07 -0.66 -10.27
N TRP A 133 -13.13 0.12 -10.81
CA TRP A 133 -13.12 0.55 -12.22
C TRP A 133 -11.95 -0.07 -12.98
N VAL A 134 -12.18 -0.38 -14.25
CA VAL A 134 -11.21 -0.96 -15.19
C VAL A 134 -11.03 -0.01 -16.37
N TRP A 135 -9.79 0.18 -16.82
CA TRP A 135 -9.51 0.96 -18.04
C TRP A 135 -8.18 0.55 -18.68
N SER A 136 -7.96 0.92 -19.94
CA SER A 136 -6.66 0.84 -20.62
C SER A 136 -6.06 2.23 -20.77
N ALA A 137 -4.75 2.37 -20.54
CA ALA A 137 -4.02 3.62 -20.79
C ALA A 137 -2.56 3.34 -21.16
N PHE A 138 -1.93 4.28 -21.86
CA PHE A 138 -0.48 4.30 -22.07
C PHE A 138 0.20 4.92 -20.85
N ASP A 139 0.88 4.09 -20.08
CA ASP A 139 1.45 4.43 -18.77
C ASP A 139 2.97 4.47 -18.80
N PHE A 140 3.55 5.35 -17.97
CA PHE A 140 4.99 5.61 -17.89
C PHE A 140 5.55 5.34 -16.48
N ALA A 141 4.88 4.56 -15.62
CA ALA A 141 5.35 4.32 -14.26
C ALA A 141 6.69 3.56 -14.20
N GLU A 142 7.02 2.78 -15.23
CA GLU A 142 8.28 2.00 -15.31
C GLU A 142 9.37 2.68 -16.15
N GLY A 143 9.16 3.93 -16.59
CA GLY A 143 10.13 4.67 -17.41
C GLY A 143 10.06 4.36 -18.91
N GLU A 144 9.11 3.53 -19.34
CA GLU A 144 8.78 3.26 -20.73
C GLU A 144 7.27 3.41 -20.93
N LEU A 145 6.86 3.96 -22.09
CA LEU A 145 5.45 4.12 -22.42
C LEU A 145 4.84 2.79 -22.85
N LYS A 146 3.95 2.24 -22.02
CA LYS A 146 3.36 0.92 -22.24
C LYS A 146 1.84 0.95 -22.10
N GLU A 147 1.16 0.37 -23.08
CA GLU A 147 -0.28 0.13 -22.94
C GLU A 147 -0.54 -0.88 -21.83
N THR A 148 -1.31 -0.47 -20.83
CA THR A 148 -1.57 -1.22 -19.62
C THR A 148 -3.05 -1.17 -19.29
N VAL A 149 -3.59 -2.33 -18.92
CA VAL A 149 -4.97 -2.45 -18.44
C VAL A 149 -4.96 -2.47 -16.92
N PHE A 150 -5.62 -1.48 -16.33
CA PHE A 150 -5.67 -1.23 -14.90
C PHE A 150 -7.01 -1.66 -14.33
N ALA A 151 -7.02 -2.07 -13.06
CA ALA A 151 -8.21 -2.04 -12.23
C ALA A 151 -7.88 -1.33 -10.91
N LEU A 152 -8.72 -0.36 -10.54
CA LEU A 152 -8.58 0.38 -9.29
C LEU A 152 -9.77 0.06 -8.39
N ARG A 153 -9.47 -0.44 -7.19
CA ARG A 153 -10.46 -0.81 -6.18
C ARG A 153 -10.43 0.16 -5.02
N PHE A 154 -11.62 0.60 -4.60
CA PHE A 154 -11.83 1.55 -3.51
C PHE A 154 -12.34 0.84 -2.26
N ALA A 155 -12.44 1.58 -1.14
CA ALA A 155 -12.95 1.03 0.11
C ALA A 155 -14.42 0.65 0.01
N ASP A 156 -15.24 1.51 -0.62
CA ASP A 156 -16.67 1.34 -0.82
C ASP A 156 -17.11 1.86 -2.21
N SER A 157 -18.39 1.68 -2.52
CA SER A 157 -18.99 2.08 -3.80
C SER A 157 -19.10 3.60 -3.95
N ASP A 158 -19.29 4.34 -2.87
CA ASP A 158 -19.52 5.79 -2.91
C ASP A 158 -18.24 6.50 -3.31
N ILE A 159 -17.12 6.10 -2.72
CA ILE A 159 -15.78 6.57 -3.09
C ILE A 159 -15.46 6.19 -4.54
N ALA A 160 -15.87 5.00 -5.00
CA ALA A 160 -15.67 4.61 -6.38
C ALA A 160 -16.44 5.52 -7.35
N GLN A 161 -17.70 5.86 -7.06
CA GLN A 161 -18.48 6.80 -7.88
C GLN A 161 -17.90 8.21 -7.83
N GLU A 162 -17.43 8.66 -6.66
CA GLU A 162 -16.77 9.96 -6.52
C GLU A 162 -15.49 10.04 -7.37
N PHE A 163 -14.66 9.00 -7.34
CA PHE A 163 -13.49 8.93 -8.22
C PHE A 163 -13.88 9.01 -9.69
N LYS A 164 -14.87 8.22 -10.12
CA LYS A 164 -15.33 8.22 -11.51
C LYS A 164 -15.82 9.59 -11.95
N LYS A 165 -16.64 10.25 -11.12
CA LYS A 165 -17.14 11.60 -11.39
C LYS A 165 -15.98 12.59 -11.59
N ASN A 166 -15.05 12.66 -10.63
CA ASN A 166 -13.90 13.58 -10.73
C ASN A 166 -13.01 13.25 -11.93
N PHE A 167 -12.82 11.96 -12.25
CA PHE A 167 -12.05 11.52 -13.40
C PHE A 167 -12.68 11.98 -14.71
N GLU A 168 -13.99 11.76 -14.90
CA GLU A 168 -14.72 12.17 -16.10
C GLU A 168 -14.83 13.71 -16.23
N GLU A 169 -15.02 14.43 -15.12
CA GLU A 169 -14.99 15.90 -15.10
C GLU A 169 -13.62 16.43 -15.56
N CYS A 170 -12.53 15.89 -15.02
CA CYS A 170 -11.17 16.25 -15.42
C CYS A 170 -10.88 15.84 -16.88
N GLN A 171 -11.39 14.70 -17.36
CA GLN A 171 -11.26 14.32 -18.76
C GLN A 171 -11.96 15.30 -19.70
N ALA A 172 -13.17 15.77 -19.34
CA ALA A 172 -13.90 16.75 -20.13
C ALA A 172 -13.16 18.10 -20.20
N GLU A 173 -12.49 18.50 -19.11
CA GLU A 173 -11.60 19.67 -19.13
C GLU A 173 -10.38 19.45 -20.01
N MET A 174 -9.74 18.27 -19.93
CA MET A 174 -8.62 17.92 -20.77
C MET A 174 -9.00 17.88 -22.27
N GLU A 175 -10.21 17.43 -22.59
CA GLU A 175 -10.73 17.41 -23.96
C GLU A 175 -10.85 18.81 -24.54
N LYS A 176 -11.46 19.75 -23.79
CA LYS A 176 -11.56 21.17 -24.19
C LYS A 176 -10.18 21.79 -24.40
N LEU A 177 -9.26 21.52 -23.49
CA LEU A 177 -7.89 22.00 -23.58
C LEU A 177 -7.16 21.47 -24.81
N LEU A 178 -7.37 20.20 -25.17
CA LEU A 178 -6.80 19.60 -26.38
C LEU A 178 -7.46 20.12 -27.67
N ALA A 179 -8.74 20.50 -27.60
CA ALA A 179 -9.45 21.15 -28.70
C ALA A 179 -9.03 22.62 -28.90
N GLY A 180 -8.32 23.22 -27.94
CA GLY A 180 -7.86 24.60 -27.98
C GLY A 180 -8.91 25.62 -27.53
N GLU A 181 -9.90 25.18 -26.74
CA GLU A 181 -10.94 26.01 -26.14
C GLU A 181 -10.52 26.65 -24.81
#